data_AF-V9LJD8-F1
#
_entry.id   AF-V9LJD8-F1
#
_cell.length_a   1.000
_cell.length_b   1.000
_cell.length_c   1.000
_cell.angle_alpha   90.00
_cell.angle_beta   90.00
_cell.angle_gamma   90.00
#
_symmetry.space_group_name_H-M   'P 1'
#
loop_
_entity.id
_entity.type
_entity.pdbx_description
1 polymer ?
#
loop_
_entity_poly.entity_id
_entity_poly.type
_entity_poly.pdbx_seq_one_letter_code
_entity_poly.pdbx_strand_id
1 'polypeptide(L)'
;MSYWGDANPDSGSCACGMSGSCSDPGKLCNCDSNDHIWRTDEGHLRDKSTLPVRSVHFGDTKGAPLEMAFHTIGKLMCKGIALQRKHLNLAK
;
A
#
# COMPACT_ATOMS: atom_id res chain seq x y z
N MET A 1 -3.48 -10.26 -0.15
CA MET A 1 -2.82 -8.98 0.14
C MET A 1 -3.37 -8.47 1.46
N SER A 2 -2.58 -8.61 2.52
CA SER A 2 -2.92 -8.14 3.86
C SER A 2 -1.84 -7.16 4.33
N TYR A 3 -1.62 -6.08 3.59
CA TYR A 3 -0.69 -5.02 3.96
C TYR A 3 -1.08 -3.73 3.22
N TRP A 4 -0.59 -2.58 3.69
CA TRP A 4 -0.83 -1.31 3.03
C TRP A 4 0.41 -0.42 2.93
N GLY A 5 0.51 0.30 1.81
CA GLY A 5 1.59 1.24 1.54
C GLY A 5 2.97 0.59 1.60
N ASP A 6 3.92 1.28 2.24
CA ASP A 6 5.31 0.88 2.34
C ASP A 6 5.57 -0.30 3.33
N ALA A 7 4.54 -1.04 3.73
CA ALA A 7 4.70 -2.26 4.53
C ALA A 7 5.19 -3.46 3.70
N ASN A 8 5.71 -4.47 4.39
CA ASN A 8 6.12 -5.71 3.75
C ASN A 8 4.90 -6.50 3.26
N PRO A 9 4.99 -7.19 2.11
CA PRO A 9 3.93 -8.08 1.67
C PRO A 9 3.54 -9.10 2.76
N ASP A 10 2.22 -9.28 2.92
CA ASP A 10 1.59 -10.20 3.88
C ASP A 10 1.88 -9.93 5.37
N SER A 11 2.40 -8.73 5.72
CA SER A 11 2.72 -8.38 7.11
C SER A 11 1.52 -8.21 8.04
N GLY A 12 0.32 -8.01 7.51
CA GLY A 12 -0.85 -7.59 8.27
C GLY A 12 -0.77 -6.13 8.75
N SER A 13 0.20 -5.35 8.26
CA SER A 13 0.52 -4.02 8.80
C SER A 13 0.58 -2.93 7.73
N CYS A 14 0.64 -1.70 8.22
CA CYS A 14 0.89 -0.49 7.45
C CYS A 14 2.33 0.01 7.69
N ALA A 15 2.76 1.03 6.95
CA ALA A 15 4.10 1.60 7.09
C ALA A 15 4.43 1.97 8.55
N CYS A 16 3.47 2.59 9.27
CA CYS A 16 3.68 2.97 10.66
C CYS A 16 3.91 1.78 11.60
N GLY A 17 3.31 0.62 11.31
CA GLY A 17 3.47 -0.59 12.11
C GLY A 17 4.86 -1.19 11.94
N MET A 18 5.43 -1.07 10.73
CA MET A 18 6.80 -1.49 10.44
C MET A 18 7.85 -0.57 11.10
N SER A 19 7.59 0.73 11.15
CA SER A 19 8.49 1.72 11.75
C SER A 19 8.29 1.91 13.26
N GLY A 20 7.25 1.32 13.86
CA GLY A 20 6.87 1.59 15.25
C GLY A 20 6.42 3.02 15.50
N SER A 21 5.89 3.68 14.46
CA SER A 21 5.49 5.09 14.49
C SER A 21 3.98 5.29 14.35
N CYS A 22 3.17 4.26 14.58
CA CYS A 22 1.72 4.42 14.64
C CYS A 22 1.33 5.31 15.82
N SER A 23 0.22 6.01 15.65
CA SER A 23 -0.31 6.92 16.68
C SER A 23 -0.71 6.17 17.96
N ASP A 24 -1.26 4.97 17.81
CA ASP A 24 -1.43 4.00 18.87
C ASP A 24 -0.32 2.93 18.74
N PRO A 25 0.64 2.85 19.69
CA PRO A 25 1.72 1.88 19.66
C PRO A 25 1.25 0.41 19.73
N GLY A 26 0.01 0.16 20.13
CA GLY A 26 -0.59 -1.18 20.18
C GLY A 26 -1.19 -1.65 18.85
N LYS A 27 -1.17 -0.82 17.81
CA LYS A 27 -1.79 -1.09 16.50
C LYS A 27 -0.75 -1.25 15.39
N LEU A 28 -1.13 -1.97 14.34
CA LEU A 28 -0.29 -2.21 13.17
C LEU A 28 -0.53 -1.20 12.03
N CYS A 29 -1.63 -0.45 12.12
CA CYS A 29 -2.03 0.63 11.22
C CYS A 29 -2.62 1.78 12.03
N ASN A 30 -2.46 3.02 11.56
CA ASN A 30 -3.07 4.17 12.22
C ASN A 30 -4.60 4.09 12.20
N CYS A 31 -5.19 3.60 11.10
CA CYS A 31 -6.63 3.48 10.96
C CYS A 31 -7.27 2.44 11.92
N ASP A 32 -6.49 1.57 12.56
CA ASP A 32 -6.99 0.60 13.54
C ASP A 32 -7.16 1.19 14.97
N SER A 33 -6.80 2.47 15.15
CA SER A 33 -6.76 3.13 16.47
C SER A 33 -8.14 3.32 17.10
N ASN A 34 -9.21 3.38 16.29
CA ASN A 34 -10.61 3.55 16.72
C ASN A 34 -10.82 4.64 17.81
N ASP A 35 -10.13 5.77 17.66
CA ASP A 35 -10.06 6.84 18.66
C ASP A 35 -10.86 8.10 18.28
N HIS A 36 -11.72 7.98 17.26
CA HIS A 36 -12.54 9.07 16.71
C HIS A 36 -11.73 10.27 16.16
N ILE A 37 -10.43 10.07 15.89
CA ILE A 37 -9.57 11.04 15.21
C ILE A 37 -9.38 10.58 13.77
N TRP A 38 -9.34 11.51 12.81
CA TRP A 38 -8.97 11.18 11.43
C TRP A 38 -7.52 10.68 11.40
N ARG A 39 -7.36 9.41 11.07
CA ARG A 39 -6.08 8.72 10.91
C ARG A 39 -5.84 8.42 9.44
N THR A 40 -4.57 8.28 9.08
CA THR A 40 -4.17 7.96 7.70
C THR A 40 -3.03 6.95 7.69
N ASP A 41 -3.07 6.05 6.72
CA ASP A 41 -1.99 5.15 6.36
C ASP A 41 -1.66 5.36 4.88
N GLU A 42 -0.42 5.74 4.61
CA GLU A 42 0.06 6.11 3.27
C GLU A 42 1.25 5.24 2.86
N GLY A 43 1.61 5.31 1.57
CA GLY A 43 2.80 4.69 1.02
C GLY A 43 2.58 4.07 -0.35
N HIS A 44 3.60 3.39 -0.86
CA HIS A 44 3.57 2.78 -2.19
C HIS A 44 3.43 1.26 -2.10
N LEU A 45 2.46 0.73 -2.84
CA LEU A 45 2.37 -0.71 -3.10
C LEU A 45 3.44 -1.08 -4.13
N ARG A 46 4.47 -1.84 -3.71
CA ARG A 46 5.63 -2.18 -4.56
C ARG A 46 5.69 -3.65 -4.97
N ASP A 47 4.90 -4.53 -4.36
CA ASP A 47 4.86 -5.92 -4.79
C ASP A 47 4.22 -6.05 -6.17
N LYS A 48 5.06 -6.30 -7.17
CA LYS A 48 4.67 -6.45 -8.57
C LYS A 48 3.62 -7.53 -8.78
N SER A 49 3.55 -8.56 -7.94
CA SER A 49 2.57 -9.63 -8.05
C SER A 49 1.13 -9.15 -7.81
N THR A 50 0.98 -8.04 -7.08
CA THR A 50 -0.29 -7.42 -6.69
C THR A 50 -0.66 -6.19 -7.53
N LEU A 51 0.18 -5.83 -8.52
CA LEU A 51 -0.02 -4.67 -9.38
C LEU A 51 -0.47 -5.06 -10.80
N PRO A 52 -1.28 -4.24 -11.49
CA PRO A 52 -1.96 -3.04 -10.98
C PRO A 52 -3.03 -3.39 -9.93
N VAL A 53 -3.30 -2.44 -9.03
CA VAL A 53 -4.42 -2.56 -8.08
C VAL A 53 -5.73 -2.65 -8.87
N ARG A 54 -6.49 -3.73 -8.66
CA ARG A 54 -7.79 -3.97 -9.33
C ARG A 54 -8.98 -3.69 -8.42
N SER A 55 -8.83 -3.94 -7.13
CA SER A 55 -9.81 -3.68 -6.10
C SER A 55 -9.12 -3.42 -4.77
N VAL A 56 -9.81 -2.71 -3.90
CA VAL A 56 -9.46 -2.55 -2.49
C VAL A 56 -10.68 -2.88 -1.66
N HIS A 57 -10.47 -3.57 -0.54
CA HIS A 57 -11.55 -4.05 0.31
C HIS A 57 -11.31 -3.51 1.72
N PHE A 58 -12.18 -2.60 2.16
CA PHE A 58 -12.14 -2.03 3.51
C PHE A 58 -13.15 -2.76 4.40
N GLY A 59 -12.66 -3.28 5.53
CA GLY A 59 -13.47 -3.92 6.57
C GLY A 59 -14.00 -2.90 7.58
N ASP A 60 -14.74 -3.40 8.57
CA ASP A 60 -15.25 -2.61 9.70
C ASP A 60 -16.08 -1.37 9.34
N THR A 61 -16.77 -1.42 8.20
CA THR A 61 -17.59 -0.31 7.69
C THR A 61 -19.04 -0.36 8.16
N LYS A 62 -19.37 -1.19 9.16
CA LYS A 62 -20.74 -1.45 9.62
C LYS A 62 -20.85 -1.28 11.12
N GLY A 63 -21.99 -0.77 11.59
CA GLY A 63 -22.39 -0.90 12.99
C GLY A 63 -22.16 0.33 13.89
N ALA A 64 -21.51 1.38 13.39
CA ALA A 64 -21.44 2.66 14.09
C ALA A 64 -21.75 3.83 13.14
N PRO A 65 -22.44 4.88 13.62
CA PRO A 65 -22.78 6.05 12.80
C PRO A 65 -21.56 6.89 12.38
N LEU A 66 -20.36 6.55 12.86
CA LEU A 66 -19.14 7.34 12.70
C LEU A 66 -18.02 6.58 11.95
N GLU A 67 -18.30 5.43 11.35
CA GLU A 67 -17.34 4.74 10.48
C GLU A 67 -17.30 5.41 9.11
N MET A 68 -16.25 6.18 8.86
CA MET A 68 -16.04 6.92 7.61
C MET A 68 -14.62 6.72 7.13
N ALA A 69 -14.46 6.48 5.82
CA ALA A 69 -13.15 6.31 5.21
C ALA A 69 -13.09 6.99 3.85
N PHE A 70 -11.94 7.59 3.56
CA PHE A 70 -11.57 8.06 2.23
C PHE A 70 -10.37 7.26 1.74
N HIS A 71 -10.32 7.00 0.45
CA HIS A 71 -9.18 6.31 -0.15
C HIS A 71 -8.82 6.93 -1.49
N THR A 72 -7.54 6.88 -1.82
CA THR A 72 -7.03 7.26 -3.14
C THR A 72 -6.07 6.20 -3.63
N ILE A 73 -6.28 5.73 -4.86
CA ILE A 73 -5.35 4.83 -5.55
C ILE A 73 -4.71 5.61 -6.70
N GLY A 74 -3.40 5.82 -6.57
CA GLY A 74 -2.61 6.51 -7.60
C GLY A 74 -2.47 5.70 -8.89
N LYS A 75 -1.95 6.34 -9.93
CA LYS A 75 -1.61 5.67 -11.20
C LYS A 75 -0.54 4.61 -10.97
N LEU A 76 -0.62 3.49 -11.71
CA LEU A 76 0.49 2.53 -11.77
C LEU A 76 1.74 3.22 -12.34
N MET A 77 2.84 3.16 -11.60
CA MET A 77 4.15 3.67 -12.04
C MET A 77 5.09 2.52 -12.36
N CYS A 78 5.65 2.52 -13.58
CA CYS A 78 6.62 1.52 -14.02
C CYS A 78 8.01 2.16 -14.13
N LYS A 79 9.04 1.51 -13.58
CA LYS A 79 10.45 1.90 -13.74
C LYS A 79 11.27 0.72 -14.21
N GLY A 80 12.16 0.96 -15.15
CA GLY A 80 13.09 -0.03 -15.68
C GLY A 80 14.21 0.64 -16.46
N ILE A 81 15.27 -0.10 -16.75
CA ILE A 81 16.33 0.35 -17.65
C ILE A 81 15.88 0.02 -19.07
N ALA A 82 15.90 1.01 -19.97
CA ALA A 82 15.72 0.74 -21.38
C ALA A 82 16.92 -0.11 -21.85
N LEU A 83 16.67 -1.36 -22.22
CA LEU A 83 17.69 -2.17 -22.85
C LEU A 83 18.01 -1.53 -24.20
N GLN A 84 19.19 -0.91 -24.32
CA GLN A 84 19.72 -0.55 -25.63
C GLN A 84 19.86 -1.84 -26.43
N ARG A 85 19.03 -2.00 -27.47
CA ARG A 85 19.26 -3.00 -28.51
C ARG A 85 20.63 -2.69 -29.11
N LYS A 86 21.69 -3.37 -28.65
CA LYS A 86 22.87 -3.54 -29.47
C LYS A 86 22.37 -4.24 -30.72
N HIS A 87 22.30 -3.51 -31.83
CA HIS A 87 22.24 -4.13 -33.14
C HIS A 87 23.48 -5.04 -33.21
N LEU A 88 23.32 -6.33 -32.90
CA LEU A 88 24.27 -7.33 -33.34
C LEU A 88 24.19 -7.26 -34.86
N ASN A 89 25.16 -6.59 -35.47
CA ASN A 89 25.49 -6.81 -36.87
C ASN A 89 25.90 -8.28 -36.95
N LEU A 90 24.93 -9.13 -37.30
CA LEU A 90 25.22 -10.47 -37.77
C LEU A 90 26.06 -10.31 -39.03
N ALA A 91 27.25 -10.90 -39.00
CA ALA A 91 28.19 -10.94 -40.10
C ALA A 91 27.52 -11.29 -41.44
N LYS A 92 27.86 -10.53 -42.48
CA LYS A 92 28.07 -11.01 -43.84
C LYS A 92 29.36 -10.41 -44.36
#